data_AF-A0A7W1DUF9-F1
#
_entry.id   AF-A0A7W1DUF9-F1
#
_cell.length_a   1.000
_cell.length_b   1.000
_cell.length_c   1.000
_cell.angle_alpha   90.00
_cell.angle_beta   90.00
_cell.angle_gamma   90.00
#
_symmetry.space_group_name_H-M   'P 1'
#
loop_
_entity.id
_entity.type
_entity.pdbx_description
1 polymer ?
#
loop_
_entity_poly.entity_id
_entity_poly.type
_entity_poly.pdbx_seq_one_letter_code
_entity_poly.pdbx_strand_id
1 'polypeptide(L)'
;MKSMLQSKTGRTWYAHFIQEYGQWSSNGKGHLILSTYPLDSTGYTTTTPSSGLNGAGAAGQAAITVNGRAVNLIVAHLDPYDRDMRLTQATNVINWASGYAENRILAGDMNAWPDQTSILETNKSYYDGWTTAFNNGTATGISGISPVGATKNGRIDYIFYSKNAPNLVVLDSKTPDTRDGNGVMPSDTG
;
A
#
# COMPACT_ATOMS: atom_id res chain seq x y z
N MET A 1 10.33 -7.96 13.57
CA MET A 1 8.93 -8.09 13.11
C MET A 1 8.56 -9.55 12.79
N LYS A 2 9.19 -10.20 11.79
CA LYS A 2 8.89 -11.59 11.39
C LYS A 2 8.83 -12.60 12.55
N SER A 3 9.87 -12.67 13.39
CA SER A 3 9.91 -13.61 14.53
C SER A 3 8.79 -13.41 15.55
N MET A 4 8.42 -12.14 15.80
CA MET A 4 7.30 -11.78 16.69
C MET A 4 5.95 -12.21 16.11
N LEU A 5 5.74 -12.01 14.80
CA LEU A 5 4.50 -12.46 14.15
C LEU A 5 4.39 -13.98 14.17
N GLN A 6 5.49 -14.70 13.90
CA GLN A 6 5.51 -16.15 13.98
C GLN A 6 5.19 -16.65 15.40
N SER A 7 5.78 -16.05 16.44
CA SER A 7 5.51 -16.46 17.83
C SER A 7 4.08 -16.16 18.28
N LYS A 8 3.47 -15.08 17.80
CA LYS A 8 2.09 -14.69 18.15
C LYS A 8 1.02 -15.45 17.36
N THR A 9 1.32 -15.90 16.14
CA THR A 9 0.31 -16.47 15.24
C THR A 9 0.47 -17.97 14.99
N GLY A 10 1.63 -18.55 15.32
CA GLY A 10 1.95 -19.95 15.00
C GLY A 10 2.11 -20.22 13.49
N ARG A 11 2.07 -19.18 12.64
CA ARG A 11 2.21 -19.30 11.18
C ARG A 11 3.63 -18.96 10.74
N THR A 12 4.08 -19.55 9.64
CA THR A 12 5.29 -19.09 8.95
C THR A 12 5.02 -17.75 8.28
N TRP A 13 5.96 -16.82 8.42
CA TRP A 13 5.91 -15.50 7.78
C TRP A 13 7.13 -15.31 6.86
N TYR A 14 6.87 -14.77 5.68
CA TYR A 14 7.85 -14.36 4.69
C TYR A 14 7.90 -12.83 4.65
N ALA A 15 9.07 -12.28 4.35
CA ALA A 15 9.33 -10.86 4.40
C ALA A 15 10.17 -10.42 3.21
N HIS A 16 9.82 -9.27 2.65
CA HIS A 16 10.64 -8.54 1.68
C HIS A 16 10.75 -7.10 2.15
N PHE A 17 11.97 -6.67 2.46
CA PHE A 17 12.28 -5.31 2.89
C PHE A 17 12.84 -4.51 1.71
N ILE A 18 12.34 -3.30 1.51
CA ILE A 18 12.72 -2.42 0.42
C ILE A 18 13.22 -1.11 1.01
N GLN A 19 14.51 -0.83 0.84
CA GLN A 19 15.14 0.35 1.40
C GLN A 19 14.78 1.60 0.60
N GLU A 20 14.35 2.69 1.26
CA GLU A 20 13.70 3.81 0.57
C GLU A 20 14.65 4.76 -0.20
N TYR A 21 15.96 4.60 -0.09
CA TYR A 21 17.02 5.41 -0.74
C TYR A 21 17.78 4.66 -1.86
N GLY A 22 17.28 3.50 -2.30
CA GLY A 22 17.95 2.71 -3.34
C GLY A 22 19.17 1.92 -2.85
N GLN A 23 19.47 1.96 -1.55
CA GLN A 23 20.56 1.20 -0.95
C GLN A 23 20.03 -0.17 -0.49
N TRP A 24 19.74 -1.05 -1.44
CA TRP A 24 18.92 -2.25 -1.23
C TRP A 24 19.45 -3.24 -0.17
N SER A 25 20.75 -3.23 0.11
CA SER A 25 21.38 -4.06 1.15
C SER A 25 21.42 -3.40 2.53
N SER A 26 21.03 -2.13 2.64
CA SER A 26 21.07 -1.37 3.88
C SER A 26 19.84 -1.63 4.73
N ASN A 27 20.00 -1.46 6.04
CA ASN A 27 18.89 -1.38 6.99
C ASN A 27 18.40 0.07 7.13
N GLY A 28 17.35 0.27 7.93
CA GLY A 28 16.81 1.59 8.23
C GLY A 28 15.35 1.73 7.81
N LYS A 29 14.97 2.94 7.40
CA LYS A 29 13.61 3.23 6.93
C LYS A 29 13.38 2.64 5.53
N GLY A 30 12.19 2.11 5.31
CA GLY A 30 11.85 1.39 4.09
C GLY A 30 10.46 0.81 4.12
N HIS A 31 10.08 0.13 3.06
CA HIS A 31 8.83 -0.62 2.96
C HIS A 31 9.05 -2.08 3.38
N LEU A 32 7.99 -2.69 3.89
CA LEU A 32 8.03 -4.10 4.27
C LEU A 32 6.76 -4.79 3.75
N ILE A 33 6.94 -5.79 2.91
CA ILE A 33 5.87 -6.72 2.53
C ILE A 33 6.01 -7.96 3.42
N LEU A 34 4.93 -8.32 4.11
CA LEU A 34 4.84 -9.54 4.92
C LEU A 34 3.73 -10.44 4.37
N SER A 35 4.01 -11.73 4.28
CA SER A 35 3.04 -12.71 3.76
C SER A 35 3.11 -14.01 4.55
N THR A 36 1.96 -14.69 4.67
CA THR A 36 1.91 -16.09 5.13
C THR A 36 2.05 -17.09 3.97
N TYR A 37 1.88 -16.62 2.73
CA TYR A 37 2.24 -17.35 1.52
C TYR A 37 3.74 -17.15 1.22
N PRO A 38 4.46 -18.18 0.74
CA PRO A 38 5.82 -18.02 0.23
C PRO A 38 5.88 -16.93 -0.85
N LEU A 39 6.99 -16.18 -0.89
CA LEU A 39 7.24 -15.22 -1.95
C LEU A 39 7.87 -15.96 -3.13
N ASP A 40 7.16 -16.02 -4.25
CA ASP A 40 7.61 -16.69 -5.48
C ASP A 40 8.73 -15.88 -6.16
N SER A 41 8.62 -14.56 -6.11
CA SER A 41 9.64 -13.61 -6.55
C SER A 41 9.52 -12.30 -5.80
N THR A 42 10.57 -11.48 -5.86
CA THR A 42 10.59 -10.13 -5.30
C THR A 42 11.21 -9.16 -6.28
N GLY A 43 10.81 -7.88 -6.18
CA GLY A 43 11.32 -6.80 -6.99
C GLY A 43 11.34 -5.49 -6.22
N TYR A 44 12.08 -4.52 -6.74
CA TYR A 44 12.09 -3.14 -6.26
C TYR A 44 12.50 -2.20 -7.39
N THR A 45 12.19 -0.92 -7.25
CA THR A 45 12.69 0.16 -8.10
C THR A 45 12.86 1.43 -7.27
N THR A 46 13.71 2.34 -7.73
CA THR A 46 13.66 3.74 -7.30
C THR A 46 12.55 4.49 -8.03
N THR A 47 11.95 5.47 -7.37
CA THR A 47 11.11 6.51 -7.98
C THR A 47 11.84 7.85 -7.91
N THR A 48 11.27 8.92 -8.47
CA THR A 48 11.82 10.27 -8.27
C THR A 48 11.99 10.57 -6.77
N PRO A 49 13.17 11.06 -6.33
CA PRO A 49 13.41 11.40 -4.93
C PRO A 49 12.39 12.39 -4.37
N SER A 50 11.84 12.08 -3.20
CA SER A 50 10.88 12.91 -2.48
C SER A 50 11.55 14.17 -1.91
N SER A 51 10.89 15.31 -2.06
CA SER A 51 11.23 16.58 -1.40
C SER A 51 10.92 16.56 0.10
N GLY A 52 9.98 15.71 0.54
CA GLY A 52 9.57 15.60 1.95
C GLY A 52 10.06 14.39 2.74
N LEU A 53 10.62 13.38 2.08
CA LEU A 53 11.12 12.16 2.72
C LEU A 53 12.66 12.07 2.65
N ASN A 54 13.35 13.20 2.78
CA ASN A 54 14.82 13.30 2.75
C ASN A 54 15.46 12.71 1.48
N GLY A 55 14.78 12.78 0.32
CA GLY A 55 15.25 12.19 -0.92
C GLY A 55 14.93 10.69 -1.09
N ALA A 56 14.14 10.10 -0.20
CA ALA A 56 13.62 8.75 -0.38
C ALA A 56 12.68 8.66 -1.60
N GLY A 57 12.68 7.52 -2.26
CA GLY A 57 11.84 7.24 -3.42
C GLY A 57 12.04 5.81 -3.87
N ALA A 58 11.20 4.90 -3.39
CA ALA A 58 11.24 3.50 -3.77
C ALA A 58 9.84 2.89 -3.87
N ALA A 59 9.72 1.84 -4.66
CA ALA A 59 8.59 0.94 -4.66
C ALA A 59 9.07 -0.50 -4.61
N GLY A 60 8.28 -1.36 -3.96
CA GLY A 60 8.57 -2.77 -3.78
C GLY A 60 7.51 -3.66 -4.40
N GLN A 61 7.90 -4.86 -4.82
CA GLN A 61 6.99 -5.88 -5.31
C GLN A 61 7.34 -7.24 -4.70
N ALA A 62 6.31 -8.03 -4.41
CA ALA A 62 6.45 -9.45 -4.14
C ALA A 62 5.33 -10.24 -4.84
N ALA A 63 5.68 -11.35 -5.49
CA ALA A 63 4.72 -12.27 -6.07
C ALA A 63 4.39 -13.37 -5.07
N ILE A 64 3.11 -13.72 -4.96
CA ILE A 64 2.63 -14.86 -4.19
C ILE A 64 1.64 -15.67 -5.03
N THR A 65 1.53 -16.96 -4.74
CA THR A 65 0.52 -17.84 -5.35
C THR A 65 -0.58 -18.15 -4.36
N VAL A 66 -1.81 -17.76 -4.70
CA VAL A 66 -3.02 -18.02 -3.91
C VAL A 66 -3.98 -18.87 -4.74
N ASN A 67 -4.31 -20.08 -4.27
CA ASN A 67 -5.18 -21.03 -4.99
C ASN A 67 -4.74 -21.27 -6.45
N GLY A 68 -3.43 -21.40 -6.68
CA GLY A 68 -2.85 -21.61 -8.01
C GLY A 68 -2.80 -20.37 -8.90
N ARG A 69 -3.12 -19.18 -8.38
CA ARG A 69 -3.12 -17.91 -9.13
C ARG A 69 -2.03 -16.99 -8.60
N ALA A 70 -1.21 -16.46 -9.51
CA ALA A 70 -0.23 -15.44 -9.18
C ALA A 70 -0.91 -14.11 -8.82
N VAL A 71 -0.47 -13.49 -7.73
CA VAL A 71 -0.88 -12.18 -7.25
C VAL A 71 0.38 -11.35 -7.01
N ASN A 72 0.39 -10.13 -7.54
CA ASN A 72 1.50 -9.19 -7.40
C ASN A 72 1.16 -8.15 -6.33
N LEU A 73 1.85 -8.19 -5.20
CA LEU A 73 1.75 -7.20 -4.13
C LEU A 73 2.76 -6.10 -4.39
N ILE A 74 2.31 -4.85 -4.46
CA ILE A 74 3.14 -3.67 -4.72
C ILE A 74 2.94 -2.69 -3.56
N VAL A 75 4.05 -2.09 -3.10
CA VAL A 75 4.05 -1.09 -2.02
C VAL A 75 4.78 0.17 -2.46
N ALA A 76 4.25 1.34 -2.10
CA ALA A 76 4.87 2.64 -2.33
C ALA A 76 4.55 3.63 -1.20
N HIS A 77 5.35 4.69 -1.08
CA HIS A 77 5.09 5.85 -0.23
C HIS A 77 5.42 7.12 -1.04
N LEU A 78 4.43 7.95 -1.31
CA LEU A 78 4.59 9.16 -2.13
C LEU A 78 4.94 10.39 -1.29
N ASP A 79 5.38 11.44 -1.96
CA ASP A 79 5.84 12.69 -1.35
C ASP A 79 4.77 13.37 -0.45
N PRO A 80 5.10 13.72 0.81
CA PRO A 80 4.13 14.31 1.74
C PRO A 80 3.84 15.79 1.46
N TYR A 81 4.69 16.52 0.74
CA TYR A 81 4.63 17.98 0.67
C TYR A 81 4.31 18.49 -0.74
N ASP A 82 4.86 17.87 -1.78
CA ASP A 82 4.79 18.34 -3.16
C ASP A 82 3.83 17.49 -4.01
N ARG A 83 2.76 18.13 -4.49
CA ARG A 83 1.71 17.49 -5.30
C ARG A 83 2.21 17.03 -6.67
N ASP A 84 3.08 17.81 -7.32
CA ASP A 84 3.62 17.47 -8.64
C ASP A 84 4.65 16.34 -8.52
N MET A 85 5.39 16.32 -7.41
CA MET A 85 6.24 15.20 -7.04
C MET A 85 5.43 13.92 -6.84
N ARG A 86 4.31 13.98 -6.08
CA ARG A 86 3.41 12.81 -5.93
C ARG A 86 2.90 12.29 -7.25
N LEU A 87 2.50 13.17 -8.18
CA LEU A 87 2.04 12.76 -9.51
C LEU A 87 3.16 12.07 -10.29
N THR A 88 4.37 12.62 -10.25
CA THR A 88 5.55 12.04 -10.91
C THR A 88 5.86 10.66 -10.33
N GLN A 89 5.91 10.53 -9.00
CA GLN A 89 6.18 9.27 -8.33
C GLN A 89 5.07 8.23 -8.57
N ALA A 90 3.80 8.62 -8.49
CA ALA A 90 2.67 7.73 -8.83
C ALA A 90 2.81 7.19 -10.26
N THR A 91 3.15 8.05 -11.22
CA THR A 91 3.40 7.66 -12.61
C THR A 91 4.57 6.67 -12.71
N ASN A 92 5.67 6.89 -11.99
CA ASN A 92 6.79 5.94 -11.93
C ASN A 92 6.33 4.56 -11.40
N VAL A 93 5.58 4.54 -10.30
CA VAL A 93 5.08 3.31 -9.69
C VAL A 93 4.13 2.57 -10.63
N ILE A 94 3.17 3.26 -11.26
CA ILE A 94 2.21 2.66 -12.19
C ILE A 94 2.94 2.05 -13.40
N ASN A 95 3.87 2.79 -14.00
CA ASN A 95 4.62 2.31 -15.16
C ASN A 95 5.48 1.10 -14.81
N TRP A 96 6.20 1.14 -13.69
CA TRP A 96 6.99 0.00 -13.23
C TRP A 96 6.10 -1.22 -12.90
N ALA A 97 5.01 -1.00 -12.16
CA ALA A 97 4.06 -2.04 -11.80
C ALA A 97 3.39 -2.70 -13.02
N SER A 98 3.23 -1.96 -14.12
CA SER A 98 2.65 -2.49 -15.37
C SER A 98 3.48 -3.62 -16.00
N GLY A 99 4.77 -3.74 -15.66
CA GLY A 99 5.63 -4.83 -16.10
C GLY A 99 5.33 -6.18 -15.46
N TYR A 100 4.53 -6.23 -14.38
CA TYR A 100 4.08 -7.47 -13.76
C TYR A 100 2.72 -7.90 -14.31
N ALA A 101 2.47 -9.21 -14.35
CA ALA A 101 1.17 -9.76 -14.74
C ALA A 101 0.01 -9.22 -13.87
N GLU A 102 -1.22 -9.28 -14.42
CA GLU A 102 -2.46 -8.86 -13.74
C GLU A 102 -2.70 -9.58 -12.40
N ASN A 103 -3.75 -9.17 -11.67
CA ASN A 103 -3.91 -9.39 -10.22
C ASN A 103 -2.85 -8.63 -9.42
N ARG A 104 -2.68 -7.34 -9.76
CA ARG A 104 -1.81 -6.42 -9.03
C ARG A 104 -2.60 -5.75 -7.93
N ILE A 105 -2.06 -5.75 -6.72
CA ILE A 105 -2.56 -5.00 -5.57
C ILE A 105 -1.49 -3.97 -5.22
N LEU A 106 -1.81 -2.68 -5.33
CA LEU A 106 -0.91 -1.58 -4.98
C LEU A 106 -1.40 -0.94 -3.67
N ALA A 107 -0.54 -0.88 -2.66
CA ALA A 107 -0.90 -0.32 -1.36
C ALA A 107 0.17 0.62 -0.81
N GLY A 108 -0.23 1.46 0.15
CA GLY A 108 0.67 2.30 0.93
C GLY A 108 0.14 3.72 1.13
N ASP A 109 1.02 4.58 1.67
CA ASP A 109 0.73 5.98 1.92
C ASP A 109 0.96 6.80 0.66
N MET A 110 -0.13 7.24 0.04
CA MET A 110 -0.08 8.02 -1.19
C MET A 110 0.02 9.52 -0.91
N ASN A 111 -0.02 9.94 0.36
CA ASN A 111 0.03 11.34 0.82
C ASN A 111 -0.94 12.27 0.05
N ALA A 112 -2.07 11.72 -0.39
CA ALA A 112 -2.97 12.40 -1.31
C ALA A 112 -4.42 12.07 -1.02
N TRP A 113 -5.25 13.12 -1.05
CA TRP A 113 -6.70 12.99 -0.98
C TRP A 113 -7.26 12.35 -2.26
N PRO A 114 -8.46 11.75 -2.19
CA PRO A 114 -9.02 10.98 -3.32
C PRO A 114 -9.21 11.77 -4.63
N ASP A 115 -9.36 13.08 -4.53
CA ASP A 115 -9.56 14.02 -5.64
C ASP A 115 -8.24 14.60 -6.19
N GLN A 116 -7.09 14.29 -5.59
CA GLN A 116 -5.80 14.77 -6.06
C GLN A 116 -5.31 14.03 -7.31
N THR A 117 -4.48 14.73 -8.08
CA THR A 117 -3.99 14.28 -9.40
C THR A 117 -3.25 12.95 -9.36
N SER A 118 -2.44 12.67 -8.33
CA SER A 118 -1.76 11.37 -8.20
C SER A 118 -2.73 10.20 -8.02
N ILE A 119 -3.84 10.41 -7.30
CA ILE A 119 -4.89 9.40 -7.13
C ILE A 119 -5.71 9.25 -8.41
N LEU A 120 -6.06 10.36 -9.07
CA LEU A 120 -6.73 10.32 -10.37
C LEU A 120 -5.89 9.60 -11.44
N GLU A 121 -4.56 9.79 -11.42
CA GLU A 121 -3.64 9.05 -12.29
C GLU A 121 -3.63 7.55 -11.99
N THR A 122 -3.51 7.19 -10.70
CA THR A 122 -3.57 5.79 -10.25
C THR A 122 -4.89 5.13 -10.65
N ASN A 123 -6.00 5.86 -10.54
CA ASN A 123 -7.33 5.42 -10.91
C ASN A 123 -7.52 5.21 -12.42
N LYS A 124 -6.56 5.56 -13.28
CA LYS A 124 -6.62 5.16 -14.71
C LYS A 124 -6.42 3.65 -14.86
N SER A 125 -5.50 3.07 -14.08
CA SER A 125 -5.06 1.66 -14.19
C SER A 125 -5.55 0.76 -13.06
N TYR A 126 -5.99 1.35 -11.94
CA TYR A 126 -6.45 0.63 -10.76
C TYR A 126 -7.84 1.11 -10.29
N TYR A 127 -8.50 0.30 -9.49
CA TYR A 127 -9.67 0.68 -8.69
C TYR A 127 -9.25 0.87 -7.23
N ASP A 128 -9.84 1.87 -6.55
CA ASP A 128 -9.72 2.08 -5.09
C ASP A 128 -10.61 1.07 -4.35
N GLY A 129 -9.99 0.17 -3.58
CA GLY A 129 -10.69 -0.85 -2.81
C GLY A 129 -11.66 -0.30 -1.78
N TRP A 130 -11.34 0.84 -1.15
CA TRP A 130 -12.25 1.51 -0.22
C TRP A 130 -13.51 1.98 -0.94
N THR A 131 -13.34 2.70 -2.05
CA THR A 131 -14.48 3.20 -2.85
C THR A 131 -15.32 2.05 -3.39
N THR A 132 -14.72 0.95 -3.86
CA THR A 132 -15.47 -0.25 -4.28
C THR A 132 -16.32 -0.80 -3.14
N ALA A 133 -15.74 -1.03 -1.96
CA ALA A 133 -16.48 -1.55 -0.81
C ALA A 133 -17.57 -0.59 -0.33
N PHE A 134 -17.28 0.72 -0.31
CA PHE A 134 -18.22 1.76 0.12
C PHE A 134 -19.45 1.79 -0.79
N ASN A 135 -19.25 1.77 -2.11
CA ASN A 135 -20.33 1.72 -3.09
C ASN A 135 -21.17 0.43 -2.98
N ASN A 136 -20.55 -0.67 -2.53
CA ASN A 136 -21.24 -1.94 -2.30
C ASN A 136 -21.90 -2.04 -0.91
N GLY A 137 -21.82 -1.00 -0.07
CA GLY A 137 -22.35 -1.04 1.30
C GLY A 137 -21.61 -1.99 2.23
N THR A 138 -20.35 -2.32 1.91
CA THR A 138 -19.49 -3.24 2.67
C THR A 138 -18.30 -2.54 3.32
N ALA A 139 -18.15 -1.22 3.20
CA ALA A 139 -17.08 -0.51 3.88
C ALA A 139 -17.42 -0.23 5.35
N THR A 140 -16.44 -0.39 6.25
CA THR A 140 -16.56 -0.01 7.67
C THR A 140 -15.47 1.00 8.04
N GLY A 141 -15.88 2.20 8.45
CA GLY A 141 -14.96 3.24 8.94
C GLY A 141 -14.83 3.26 10.47
N ILE A 142 -13.85 4.01 10.98
CA ILE A 142 -13.75 4.31 12.40
C ILE A 142 -14.86 5.29 12.80
N SER A 143 -15.61 4.98 13.86
CA SER A 143 -16.67 5.86 14.36
C SER A 143 -16.09 7.21 14.83
N GLY A 144 -16.76 8.31 14.45
CA GLY A 144 -16.37 9.67 14.80
C GLY A 144 -15.21 10.25 13.98
N ILE A 145 -14.69 9.52 13.00
CA ILE A 145 -13.63 9.99 12.10
C ILE A 145 -14.23 10.45 10.75
N SER A 146 -13.78 11.60 10.27
CA SER A 146 -14.23 12.21 9.01
C SER A 146 -13.02 12.62 8.14
N PRO A 147 -13.04 12.38 6.82
CA PRO A 147 -14.11 11.68 6.09
C PRO A 147 -14.18 10.19 6.42
N VAL A 148 -15.33 9.56 6.13
CA VAL A 148 -15.49 8.11 6.28
C VAL A 148 -14.45 7.38 5.41
N GLY A 149 -13.65 6.52 6.03
CA GLY A 149 -12.52 5.83 5.40
C GLY A 149 -11.16 6.46 5.67
N ALA A 150 -11.11 7.60 6.36
CA ALA A 150 -9.88 8.05 6.98
C ALA A 150 -9.50 7.14 8.16
N THR A 151 -8.20 7.00 8.37
CA THR A 151 -7.62 6.37 9.57
C THR A 151 -7.40 7.42 10.68
N LYS A 152 -7.27 8.70 10.31
CA LYS A 152 -7.24 9.86 11.23
C LYS A 152 -7.88 11.11 10.60
N ASN A 153 -7.07 12.04 10.08
CA ASN A 153 -7.55 13.32 9.54
C ASN A 153 -7.67 13.31 8.01
N GLY A 154 -7.36 12.19 7.36
CA GLY A 154 -7.41 12.06 5.91
C GLY A 154 -7.43 10.60 5.47
N ARG A 155 -7.93 10.39 4.25
CA ARG A 155 -7.81 9.12 3.52
C ARG A 155 -6.62 9.26 2.57
N ILE A 156 -5.42 8.98 3.08
CA ILE A 156 -4.16 9.10 2.34
C ILE A 156 -3.48 7.75 2.11
N ASP A 157 -3.85 6.74 2.90
CA ASP A 157 -3.48 5.34 2.69
C ASP A 157 -4.51 4.64 1.81
N TYR A 158 -4.04 3.83 0.86
CA TYR A 158 -4.89 3.16 -0.11
C TYR A 158 -4.51 1.70 -0.29
N ILE A 159 -5.51 0.90 -0.69
CA ILE A 159 -5.33 -0.43 -1.28
C ILE A 159 -6.06 -0.42 -2.62
N PHE A 160 -5.28 -0.40 -3.68
CA PHE A 160 -5.73 -0.43 -5.06
C PHE A 160 -5.63 -1.83 -5.64
N TYR A 161 -6.49 -2.18 -6.60
CA TYR A 161 -6.38 -3.41 -7.38
C TYR A 161 -6.51 -3.13 -8.88
N SER A 162 -5.75 -3.85 -9.71
CA SER A 162 -5.68 -3.54 -11.14
C SER A 162 -7.02 -3.77 -11.84
N LYS A 163 -7.42 -2.86 -12.73
CA LYS A 163 -8.74 -2.90 -13.38
C LYS A 163 -8.96 -4.13 -14.25
N ASN A 164 -7.89 -4.67 -14.82
CA ASN A 164 -7.92 -5.85 -15.66
C ASN A 164 -7.62 -7.13 -14.88
N ALA A 165 -7.65 -7.10 -13.54
CA ALA A 165 -7.45 -8.29 -12.72
C ALA A 165 -8.62 -9.27 -12.93
N PRO A 166 -8.38 -10.47 -13.50
CA PRO A 166 -9.46 -11.42 -13.74
C PRO A 166 -10.02 -12.04 -12.45
N ASN A 167 -9.28 -11.95 -11.33
CA ASN A 167 -9.54 -12.78 -10.15
C ASN A 167 -9.56 -11.99 -8.83
N LEU A 168 -9.51 -10.66 -8.87
CA LEU A 168 -9.57 -9.84 -7.67
C LEU A 168 -10.95 -9.22 -7.52
N VAL A 169 -11.58 -9.46 -6.37
CA VAL A 169 -12.87 -8.89 -6.00
C VAL A 169 -12.75 -8.35 -4.58
N VAL A 170 -13.30 -7.17 -4.35
CA VAL A 170 -13.40 -6.58 -3.02
C VAL A 170 -14.68 -7.07 -2.35
N LEU A 171 -14.54 -7.81 -1.25
CA LEU A 171 -15.67 -8.29 -0.45
C LEU A 171 -16.04 -7.33 0.69
N ASP A 172 -15.04 -6.63 1.23
CA ASP A 172 -15.12 -5.77 2.41
C ASP A 172 -13.87 -4.86 2.43
N SER A 173 -13.99 -3.68 3.04
CA SER A 173 -12.86 -2.78 3.31
C SER A 173 -13.08 -2.06 4.62
N LYS A 174 -12.11 -2.16 5.54
CA LYS A 174 -12.24 -1.63 6.90
C LYS A 174 -11.05 -0.76 7.26
N THR A 175 -11.32 0.37 7.91
CA THR A 175 -10.30 1.05 8.71
C THR A 175 -10.45 0.57 10.16
N PRO A 176 -9.55 -0.32 10.65
CA PRO A 176 -9.62 -0.78 12.02
C PRO A 176 -9.26 0.36 12.97
N ASP A 177 -10.00 0.47 14.06
CA ASP A 177 -9.64 1.38 15.15
C ASP A 177 -8.47 0.77 15.93
N THR A 178 -7.27 1.37 15.79
CA THR A 178 -6.05 0.85 16.42
C THR A 178 -5.69 1.54 17.74
N ARG A 179 -6.57 2.42 18.23
CA ARG A 179 -6.44 3.06 19.54
C ARG A 179 -6.53 2.03 20.66
N ASP A 180 -5.65 2.14 21.64
CA ASP A 180 -5.84 1.47 22.92
C ASP A 180 -6.92 2.19 23.78
N GLY A 181 -7.19 1.65 24.98
CA GLY A 181 -8.17 2.25 25.90
C GLY A 181 -7.84 3.67 26.38
N ASN A 182 -6.62 4.16 26.12
CA ASN A 182 -6.15 5.51 26.43
C ASN A 182 -6.05 6.39 25.16
N GLY A 183 -6.45 5.87 24.00
CA GLY A 183 -6.34 6.59 22.72
C GLY A 183 -4.93 6.58 22.11
N VAL A 184 -3.99 5.79 22.63
CA VAL A 184 -2.64 5.65 22.07
C VAL A 184 -2.69 4.75 20.85
N MET A 185 -1.98 5.15 19.80
CA MET A 185 -2.00 4.50 18.50
C MET A 185 -0.58 4.04 18.10
N PRO A 186 -0.43 2.92 17.36
CA PRO A 186 0.86 2.38 16.97
C PRO A 186 1.55 3.17 15.85
N SER A 187 0.83 4.10 15.20
CA SER A 187 1.29 4.94 14.09
C SER A 187 0.74 6.35 14.24
N ASP A 188 1.27 7.31 13.48
CA ASP A 188 0.76 8.69 13.40
C ASP A 188 -0.47 8.84 12.49
N THR A 189 -0.69 7.86 11.61
CA THR A 189 -1.80 7.76 10.66
C THR A 189 -2.98 6.92 11.15
N GLY A 190 -2.84 6.11 12.20
CA GLY A 190 -3.93 5.28 12.76
C GLY A 190 -4.11 5.51 14.25
#